data_AF-A0A940L7K0-F1
#
_entry.id   AF-A0A940L7K0-F1
#
_cell.length_a   1.000
_cell.length_b   1.000
_cell.length_c   1.000
_cell.angle_alpha   90.00
_cell.angle_beta   90.00
_cell.angle_gamma   90.00
#
_symmetry.space_group_name_H-M   'P 1'
#
loop_
_entity.id
_entity.type
_entity.pdbx_description
1 polymer ?
#
loop_
_entity_poly.entity_id
_entity_poly.type
_entity_poly.pdbx_seq_one_letter_code
_entity_poly.pdbx_strand_id
1 'polypeptide(L)'
;MKLIYFIGILLFHLNAFSDPPRGKHFDRIVFVVFENANYDDTLKQPFFQHIANKGALLTNFYALTRPSQGNYIALTSGDLHDVKKNIPYDIDAKNIVDLLEAKNTLGTFASTILLSAI
;
A
#
# COMPACT_ATOMS: atom_id res chain seq x y z
N MET A 1 -41.49 27.20 -15.95
CA MET A 1 -41.03 26.01 -15.19
C MET A 1 -40.08 25.05 -15.95
N LYS A 2 -39.58 25.36 -17.16
CA LYS A 2 -38.64 24.49 -17.91
C LYS A 2 -37.20 25.02 -18.02
N LEU A 3 -36.92 26.25 -17.54
CA LEU A 3 -35.60 26.89 -17.68
C LEU A 3 -34.64 26.60 -16.52
N ILE A 4 -35.17 26.24 -15.34
CA ILE A 4 -34.39 26.04 -14.10
C ILE A 4 -33.65 24.68 -14.12
N TYR A 5 -34.21 23.67 -14.78
CA TYR A 5 -33.60 22.34 -14.89
C TYR A 5 -32.36 22.30 -15.80
N PHE A 6 -32.25 23.23 -16.76
CA PHE A 6 -31.10 23.25 -17.68
C PHE A 6 -29.83 23.80 -17.02
N ILE A 7 -29.98 24.72 -16.05
CA ILE A 7 -28.86 25.25 -15.25
C ILE A 7 -28.40 24.21 -14.22
N GLY A 8 -29.32 23.41 -13.67
CA GLY A 8 -28.99 22.35 -12.71
C GLY A 8 -28.17 21.19 -13.28
N ILE A 9 -28.31 20.89 -14.57
CA ILE A 9 -27.54 19.83 -15.26
C ILE A 9 -26.13 20.31 -15.64
N LEU A 10 -25.93 21.61 -15.87
CA LEU A 10 -24.62 22.16 -16.22
C LEU A 10 -23.66 22.30 -15.02
N LEU A 11 -24.17 22.32 -13.78
CA LEU A 11 -23.38 22.44 -12.55
C LEU A 11 -22.89 21.11 -11.97
N PHE A 12 -23.23 19.96 -12.58
CA PHE A 12 -22.86 18.64 -12.07
C PHE A 12 -21.72 17.94 -12.83
N HIS A 13 -21.02 18.64 -13.73
CA HIS A 13 -19.97 18.05 -14.56
C HIS A 13 -18.62 18.77 -14.44
N LEU A 14 -18.12 18.99 -13.22
CA LEU A 14 -16.69 19.23 -12.99
C LEU A 14 -16.27 18.74 -11.59
N ASN A 15 -16.55 17.48 -11.25
CA ASN A 15 -15.53 16.76 -10.48
C ASN A 15 -14.44 16.44 -11.49
N ALA A 16 -13.59 17.42 -11.78
CA ALA A 16 -12.32 17.12 -12.41
C ALA A 16 -11.71 16.00 -11.57
N PHE A 17 -11.46 14.85 -12.20
CA PHE A 17 -10.61 13.84 -11.61
C PHE A 17 -9.27 14.54 -11.45
N SER A 18 -9.02 15.14 -10.29
CA SER A 18 -7.79 15.88 -10.05
C SER A 18 -6.69 14.84 -10.20
N ASP A 19 -5.73 15.11 -11.08
CA ASP A 19 -4.56 14.24 -11.19
C ASP A 19 -4.03 14.01 -9.76
N PRO A 20 -3.77 12.74 -9.39
CA PRO A 20 -3.23 12.48 -8.07
C PRO A 20 -1.97 13.31 -7.89
N PRO A 21 -1.73 13.84 -6.68
CA PRO A 21 -0.58 14.69 -6.41
C PRO A 21 0.69 14.03 -6.94
N ARG A 22 1.45 14.74 -7.78
CA ARG A 22 2.76 14.23 -8.22
C ARG A 22 3.67 14.19 -7.01
N GLY A 23 4.26 13.02 -6.75
CA GLY A 23 5.17 12.89 -5.63
C GLY A 23 6.53 13.51 -5.96
N LYS A 24 7.28 13.88 -4.93
CA LYS A 24 8.61 14.48 -5.11
C LYS A 24 9.60 13.56 -5.83
N HIS A 25 9.50 12.26 -5.55
CA HIS A 25 10.41 11.24 -6.09
C HIS A 25 9.67 10.14 -6.86
N PHE A 26 8.44 9.82 -6.46
CA PHE A 26 7.62 8.77 -7.06
C PHE A 26 6.18 9.24 -7.20
N ASP A 27 5.58 9.02 -8.37
CA ASP A 27 4.16 9.32 -8.61
C ASP A 27 3.22 8.21 -8.16
N ARG A 28 3.72 6.99 -7.96
CA ARG A 28 2.97 5.82 -7.46
C ARG A 28 3.93 4.88 -6.76
N ILE A 29 3.48 4.26 -5.68
CA ILE A 29 4.20 3.20 -4.99
C ILE A 29 3.22 2.04 -4.80
N VAL A 30 3.67 0.82 -5.13
CA VAL A 30 2.90 -0.41 -4.95
C VAL A 30 3.71 -1.35 -4.09
N PHE A 31 3.12 -1.80 -2.99
CA PHE A 31 3.66 -2.86 -2.14
C PHE A 31 2.91 -4.15 -2.45
N VAL A 32 3.63 -5.20 -2.81
CA VAL A 32 3.09 -6.54 -3.04
C VAL A 32 3.74 -7.49 -2.05
N VAL A 33 2.91 -8.23 -1.33
CA VAL A 33 3.32 -9.05 -0.19
C VAL A 33 2.66 -10.45 -0.44
N PHE A 34 3.45 -11.54 -0.57
CA PHE A 34 3.04 -12.97 -0.75
C PHE A 34 3.04 -13.94 0.47
N GLU A 35 1.89 -14.48 0.86
CA GLU A 35 1.77 -15.24 2.11
C GLU A 35 2.54 -16.56 2.01
N ASN A 36 3.32 -16.90 3.04
CA ASN A 36 4.05 -18.16 3.15
C ASN A 36 5.01 -18.46 1.97
N ALA A 37 5.48 -17.44 1.26
CA ALA A 37 6.45 -17.61 0.18
C ALA A 37 7.90 -17.54 0.72
N ASN A 38 8.74 -18.51 0.36
CA ASN A 38 10.17 -18.47 0.65
C ASN A 38 10.98 -17.89 -0.50
N TYR A 39 12.17 -17.38 -0.19
CA TYR A 39 13.06 -16.71 -1.14
C TYR A 39 13.44 -17.59 -2.33
N ASP A 40 13.90 -18.82 -2.08
CA ASP A 40 14.42 -19.71 -3.13
C ASP A 40 13.34 -20.10 -4.13
N ASP A 41 12.13 -20.42 -3.65
CA ASP A 41 11.03 -20.81 -4.53
C ASP A 41 10.45 -19.62 -5.29
N THR A 42 10.44 -18.43 -4.67
CA THR A 42 10.04 -17.18 -5.34
C THR A 42 11.01 -16.84 -6.46
N LEU A 43 12.32 -16.91 -6.21
CA LEU A 43 13.32 -16.61 -7.23
C LEU A 43 13.45 -17.69 -8.31
N LYS A 44 12.82 -18.86 -8.19
CA LYS A 44 12.72 -19.79 -9.33
C LYS A 44 11.70 -19.33 -10.37
N GLN A 45 10.77 -18.44 -10.02
CA GLN A 45 9.74 -17.99 -10.96
C GLN A 45 10.31 -16.98 -11.97
N PRO A 46 10.10 -17.18 -13.29
CA PRO A 46 10.67 -16.31 -14.31
C PRO A 46 10.30 -14.83 -14.16
N PHE A 47 9.06 -14.55 -13.73
CA PHE A 47 8.62 -13.17 -13.48
C PHE A 47 9.40 -12.50 -12.34
N PHE A 48 9.63 -13.20 -11.23
CA PHE A 48 10.35 -12.64 -10.08
C PHE A 48 11.84 -12.48 -10.35
N GLN A 49 12.46 -13.40 -11.11
CA GLN A 49 13.81 -13.19 -11.62
C GLN A 49 13.90 -11.95 -12.51
N HIS A 50 12.93 -11.75 -13.40
CA HIS A 50 12.91 -10.60 -14.30
C HIS A 50 12.90 -9.26 -13.54
N ILE A 51 12.06 -9.13 -12.52
CA ILE A 51 11.98 -7.89 -11.74
C ILE A 51 13.19 -7.73 -10.80
N ALA A 52 13.72 -8.81 -10.23
CA ALA A 52 14.92 -8.76 -9.38
C ALA A 52 16.14 -8.24 -10.16
N ASN A 53 16.29 -8.64 -11.43
CA ASN A 53 17.36 -8.18 -12.32
C ASN A 53 17.21 -6.73 -12.78
N LYS A 54 16.01 -6.15 -12.71
CA LYS A 54 15.74 -4.75 -13.10
C LYS A 54 15.74 -3.78 -11.93
N GLY A 55 15.71 -4.28 -10.70
CA GLY A 55 15.59 -3.48 -9.49
C GLY A 55 16.67 -3.81 -8.47
N ALA A 56 16.30 -3.68 -7.20
CA ALA A 56 17.13 -4.10 -6.08
C ALA A 56 16.57 -5.38 -5.49
N LEU A 57 17.43 -6.39 -5.32
CA LEU A 57 17.11 -7.63 -4.62
C LEU A 57 17.69 -7.58 -3.20
N LEU A 58 16.82 -7.66 -2.19
CA LEU A 58 17.22 -7.68 -0.80
C LEU A 58 17.43 -9.14 -0.35
N THR A 59 18.69 -9.59 -0.30
CA THR A 59 19.04 -10.97 0.08
C THR A 59 19.15 -11.19 1.59
N ASN A 60 19.05 -10.12 2.37
CA ASN A 60 19.14 -10.11 3.84
C ASN A 60 17.89 -9.45 4.45
N PHE A 61 16.71 -9.85 3.97
CA PHE A 61 15.41 -9.36 4.42
C PHE A 61 14.62 -10.51 5.07
N TYR A 62 14.28 -10.38 6.35
CA TYR A 62 13.73 -11.47 7.16
C TYR A 62 12.45 -11.04 7.87
N ALA A 63 11.59 -12.03 8.14
CA ALA A 63 10.50 -11.87 9.08
C ALA A 63 11.05 -11.60 10.49
N LEU A 64 10.42 -10.65 11.19
CA LEU A 64 10.64 -10.30 12.58
C LEU A 64 10.00 -11.27 13.57
N THR A 65 8.85 -11.87 13.22
CA THR A 65 8.07 -12.73 14.13
C THR A 65 7.23 -13.77 13.40
N ARG A 66 6.68 -14.73 14.16
CA ARG A 66 5.62 -15.66 13.75
C ARG A 66 4.53 -15.67 14.84
N PRO A 67 3.21 -15.68 14.49
CA PRO A 67 2.60 -15.76 13.15
C PRO A 67 2.78 -14.50 12.28
N SER A 68 2.33 -14.56 11.02
CA SER A 68 2.52 -13.49 10.03
C SER A 68 2.05 -12.13 10.56
N GLN A 69 0.78 -11.95 10.93
CA GLN A 69 0.19 -10.67 11.36
C GLN A 69 1.13 -9.57 11.94
N GLY A 70 1.96 -9.88 12.93
CA GLY A 70 2.91 -8.93 13.52
C GLY A 70 3.89 -8.27 12.53
N ASN A 71 4.32 -8.95 11.47
CA ASN A 71 5.22 -8.32 10.49
C ASN A 71 4.48 -7.41 9.50
N TYR A 72 3.17 -7.56 9.28
CA TYR A 72 2.36 -6.60 8.49
C TYR A 72 2.22 -5.28 9.23
N ILE A 73 2.03 -5.40 10.55
CA ILE A 73 1.98 -4.27 11.45
C ILE A 73 3.35 -3.58 11.44
N ALA A 74 4.45 -4.32 11.63
CA ALA A 74 5.79 -3.72 11.59
C ALA A 74 6.16 -3.12 10.23
N LEU A 75 5.70 -3.70 9.11
CA LEU A 75 5.92 -3.15 7.77
C LEU A 75 5.29 -1.76 7.60
N THR A 76 4.17 -1.49 8.26
CA THR A 76 3.42 -0.23 8.10
C THR A 76 3.68 0.78 9.22
N SER A 77 3.88 0.32 10.46
CA SER A 77 4.04 1.15 11.67
C SER A 77 5.48 1.20 12.21
N GLY A 78 6.33 0.26 11.82
CA GLY A 78 7.73 0.17 12.27
C GLY A 78 7.96 -0.60 13.58
N ASP A 79 6.91 -1.17 14.20
CA ASP A 79 7.02 -1.95 15.45
C ASP A 79 6.05 -3.16 15.43
N LEU A 80 6.32 -4.17 16.27
CA LEU A 80 5.45 -5.35 16.46
C LEU A 80 4.23 -5.06 17.34
N HIS A 81 4.25 -3.99 18.15
CA HIS A 81 3.16 -3.61 19.06
C HIS A 81 2.65 -4.76 19.95
N ASP A 82 3.55 -5.66 20.36
CA ASP A 82 3.29 -6.89 21.13
C ASP A 82 2.25 -7.85 20.53
N VAL A 83 1.99 -7.75 19.22
CA VAL A 83 1.08 -8.67 18.52
C VAL A 83 1.73 -10.03 18.34
N LYS A 84 1.18 -11.02 19.04
CA LYS A 84 1.71 -12.41 19.12
C LYS A 84 0.76 -13.46 18.58
N LYS A 85 -0.46 -13.09 18.22
CA LYS A 85 -1.53 -14.02 17.80
C LYS A 85 -2.13 -13.56 16.48
N ASN A 86 -2.83 -14.48 15.82
CA ASN A 86 -3.59 -14.21 14.60
C ASN A 86 -5.07 -13.91 14.95
N ILE A 87 -5.31 -12.74 15.53
CA ILE A 87 -6.65 -12.28 15.96
C ILE A 87 -6.78 -10.78 15.66
N PRO A 88 -7.99 -10.21 15.64
CA PRO A 88 -8.15 -8.76 15.51
C PRO A 88 -7.45 -7.99 16.65
N TYR A 89 -6.79 -6.89 16.30
CA TYR A 89 -6.20 -5.92 17.23
C TYR A 89 -6.59 -4.52 16.78
N ASP A 90 -6.97 -3.68 17.74
CA ASP A 90 -7.03 -2.23 17.55
C ASP A 90 -5.74 -1.65 18.12
N ILE A 91 -4.93 -1.07 17.25
CA ILE A 91 -3.60 -0.55 17.60
C ILE A 91 -3.63 0.96 17.34
N ASP A 92 -3.53 1.74 18.42
CA ASP A 92 -3.36 3.19 18.35
C ASP A 92 -1.88 3.52 18.08
N ALA A 93 -1.49 3.41 16.81
CA ALA A 93 -0.12 3.67 16.36
C ALA A 93 -0.11 4.40 15.03
N LYS A 94 0.82 5.35 14.90
CA LYS A 94 1.07 6.05 13.65
C LYS A 94 1.74 5.13 12.65
N ASN A 95 1.28 5.15 11.40
CA ASN A 95 1.81 4.32 10.33
C ASN A 95 2.10 5.15 9.05
N ILE A 96 2.62 4.49 8.02
CA ILE A 96 2.98 5.12 6.75
C ILE A 96 1.79 5.81 6.06
N VAL A 97 0.57 5.30 6.21
CA VAL A 97 -0.65 5.91 5.65
C VAL A 97 -0.91 7.25 6.31
N ASP A 98 -0.87 7.33 7.64
CA ASP A 98 -1.04 8.61 8.38
C ASP A 98 0.01 9.64 7.95
N LEU A 99 1.25 9.19 7.71
CA LEU A 99 2.33 10.06 7.25
C LEU A 99 2.08 10.60 5.83
N LEU A 100 1.53 9.77 4.94
CA LEU A 100 1.20 10.16 3.56
C LEU A 100 -0.04 11.07 3.50
N GLU A 101 -1.03 10.83 4.36
CA GLU A 101 -2.22 11.68 4.51
C GLU A 101 -1.84 13.06 5.03
N ALA A 102 -1.00 13.13 6.07
CA ALA A 102 -0.49 14.39 6.61
C ALA A 102 0.31 15.22 5.59
N LYS A 103 0.74 14.62 4.47
CA LYS A 103 1.42 15.29 3.35
C LYS A 103 0.52 15.57 2.16
N ASN A 104 -0.77 15.24 2.24
CA ASN A 104 -1.73 15.32 1.13
C ASN A 104 -1.26 14.55 -0.12
N THR A 105 -0.54 13.44 0.06
CA THR A 105 -0.03 12.61 -1.04
C THR A 105 -0.75 11.28 -1.18
N LEU A 106 -1.88 11.08 -0.50
CA LEU A 106 -2.59 9.79 -0.53
C LEU A 106 -3.19 9.46 -1.91
N GLY A 107 -3.52 10.46 -2.73
CA GLY A 107 -3.99 10.23 -4.10
C GLY A 107 -2.99 9.48 -4.99
N THR A 108 -1.69 9.62 -4.70
CA THR A 108 -0.53 8.90 -5.27
C THR A 108 -0.51 7.42 -4.85
N PHE A 109 -1.18 7.09 -3.74
CA PHE A 109 -1.17 5.81 -3.03
C PHE A 109 -2.51 5.06 -3.17
N ALA A 110 -3.26 5.30 -4.25
CA ALA A 110 -4.47 4.53 -4.54
C ALA A 110 -4.12 3.18 -5.18
N SER A 111 -3.57 2.26 -4.38
CA SER A 111 -3.80 0.83 -4.56
C SER A 111 -3.49 0.11 -3.24
N THR A 112 -4.49 0.04 -2.36
CA THR A 112 -4.53 -1.03 -1.35
C THR A 112 -4.82 -2.33 -2.09
N ILE A 113 -3.76 -3.00 -2.54
CA ILE A 113 -3.84 -4.43 -2.79
C ILE A 113 -3.39 -5.07 -1.47
N LEU A 114 -4.39 -5.43 -0.67
CA LEU A 114 -4.24 -6.40 0.41
C LEU A 114 -3.93 -7.76 -0.24
N LEU A 115 -2.67 -7.96 -0.62
CA LEU A 115 -2.08 -9.28 -0.69
C LEU A 115 -0.97 -9.28 0.36
N SER A 116 -1.09 -10.21 1.29
CA SER A 116 -0.31 -10.38 2.52
C SER A 116 0.91 -11.29 2.24
N ALA A 117 2.17 -10.96 2.63
CA ALA A 117 3.39 -11.83 2.76
C ALA A 117 4.02 -11.80 4.13
N ILE A 118 4.01 -12.94 4.82
CA ILE A 118 5.02 -13.44 5.77
C ILE A 118 4.84 -14.96 5.83
#